data_AF-A0ABD0S1C8-F1
#
_entry.id   AF-A0ABD0S1C8-F1
#
_cell.length_a   1.000
_cell.length_b   1.000
_cell.length_c   1.000
_cell.angle_alpha   90.00
_cell.angle_beta   90.00
_cell.angle_gamma   90.00
#
_symmetry.space_group_name_H-M   'P 1'
#
loop_
_entity.id
_entity.type
_entity.pdbx_description
1 polymer ?
#
loop_
_entity_poly.entity_id
_entity_poly.type
_entity_poly.pdbx_seq_one_letter_code
_entity_poly.pdbx_strand_id
1 'polypeptide(L)'
;VSSQWCNVCAVHYTDSTETHNSELRPPATPQYCLPSSSASYKMMLRLGWDPSSGLGPAHSGRKNPVSTVLKRDQAGLGYGVAPQPKVTHFQAKDPKAVQHIHKEKRLRQEKETTLSAKELKRKEERDKRWERDYRASFNFDL
;
A
#
# COMPACT_ATOMS: atom_id res chain seq x y z
N VAL A 1 -53.17 -2.76 7.48
CA VAL A 1 -51.92 -2.37 8.16
C VAL A 1 -51.61 -0.95 7.73
N SER A 2 -51.67 0.01 8.65
CA SER A 2 -51.40 1.43 8.34
C SER A 2 -49.90 1.64 8.18
N SER A 3 -49.44 2.03 6.99
CA SER A 3 -48.04 2.40 6.77
C SER A 3 -47.79 3.85 7.20
N GLN A 4 -46.65 4.10 7.83
CA GLN A 4 -46.20 5.42 8.26
C GLN A 4 -44.90 5.77 7.54
N TRP A 5 -44.66 7.06 7.28
CA TRP A 5 -43.46 7.53 6.58
C TRP A 5 -42.43 8.07 7.59
N CYS A 6 -41.16 7.71 7.42
CA CYS A 6 -40.07 8.28 8.22
C CYS A 6 -39.21 9.25 7.39
N ASN A 7 -39.07 10.49 7.85
CA ASN A 7 -38.20 11.49 7.21
C ASN A 7 -36.69 11.28 7.48
N VAL A 8 -36.32 10.45 8.46
CA VAL A 8 -34.92 10.15 8.78
C VAL A 8 -34.36 9.05 7.88
N CYS A 9 -35.15 7.99 7.64
CA CYS A 9 -34.77 6.88 6.78
C CYS A 9 -35.24 7.02 5.32
N ALA A 10 -36.23 7.87 5.07
CA ALA A 10 -36.94 7.95 3.79
C ALA A 10 -37.54 6.59 3.34
N VAL A 11 -38.13 5.86 4.28
CA VAL A 11 -38.78 4.55 4.05
C VAL A 11 -40.16 4.53 4.71
N HIS A 12 -41.09 3.78 4.12
CA HIS A 12 -42.38 3.45 4.72
C HIS A 12 -42.23 2.23 5.64
N TYR A 13 -42.69 2.35 6.89
CA TYR A 13 -42.68 1.26 7.85
C TYR A 13 -44.11 0.90 8.29
N THR A 14 -44.28 -0.36 8.70
CA THR A 14 -45.57 -0.90 9.17
C THR A 14 -45.57 -1.20 10.67
N ASP A 15 -44.39 -1.15 11.30
CA ASP A 15 -44.20 -1.44 12.71
C ASP A 15 -44.51 -0.22 13.59
N SER A 16 -44.46 -0.39 14.91
CA SER A 16 -44.63 0.73 15.85
C SER A 16 -43.54 1.79 15.63
N THR A 17 -43.89 3.07 15.84
CA THR A 17 -42.93 4.19 15.82
C THR A 17 -41.75 3.95 16.77
N GLU A 18 -41.99 3.28 17.90
CA GLU A 18 -40.95 2.99 18.89
C GLU A 18 -39.95 1.93 18.39
N THR A 19 -40.43 0.89 17.73
CA THR A 19 -39.57 -0.16 17.15
C THR A 19 -38.78 0.39 15.98
N HIS A 20 -39.42 1.13 15.08
CA HIS A 20 -38.74 1.82 13.96
C HIS A 20 -37.64 2.77 14.46
N ASN A 21 -37.92 3.56 15.52
CA ASN A 21 -36.92 4.46 16.11
C ASN A 21 -35.76 3.72 16.79
N SER A 22 -36.02 2.56 17.42
CA SER A 22 -34.96 1.75 18.04
C SER A 22 -34.00 1.13 17.01
N GLU A 23 -34.48 0.90 15.79
CA GLU A 23 -33.68 0.38 14.67
C GLU A 23 -32.91 1.48 13.92
N LEU A 24 -33.15 2.77 14.23
CA LEU A 24 -32.35 3.90 13.76
C LEU A 24 -30.96 3.84 14.39
N ARG A 25 -30.13 2.94 13.88
CA ARG A 25 -28.73 2.86 14.26
C ARG A 25 -28.06 4.14 13.73
N PRO A 26 -27.46 4.97 14.60
CA PRO A 26 -26.74 6.13 14.13
C PRO A 26 -25.68 5.69 13.12
N PRO A 27 -25.51 6.44 12.01
CA PRO A 27 -24.52 6.10 11.00
C PRO A 27 -23.16 5.97 11.69
N ALA A 28 -22.46 4.86 11.42
CA ALA A 28 -21.18 4.60 12.04
C ALA A 28 -20.23 5.77 11.77
N THR A 29 -19.72 6.38 12.83
CA THR A 29 -18.73 7.45 12.71
C THR A 29 -17.53 6.92 11.93
N PRO A 30 -17.04 7.64 10.90
CA PRO A 30 -15.89 7.19 10.13
C PRO A 30 -14.69 6.98 11.06
N GLN A 31 -14.04 5.82 10.96
CA GLN A 31 -12.90 5.49 11.80
C GLN A 31 -11.63 6.11 11.21
N TYR A 32 -11.29 7.34 11.61
CA TYR A 32 -10.16 8.12 11.07
C TYR A 32 -8.76 7.68 11.54
N CYS A 33 -8.61 6.46 12.07
CA CYS A 33 -7.42 6.06 12.84
C CYS A 33 -7.05 7.03 13.99
N LEU A 34 -8.02 7.84 14.43
CA LEU A 34 -7.91 8.80 15.52
C LEU A 34 -8.87 8.36 16.63
N PRO A 35 -8.40 7.60 17.63
CA PRO A 35 -9.27 7.16 18.70
C PRO A 35 -9.73 8.36 19.53
N SER A 36 -10.96 8.31 20.05
CA SER A 36 -11.54 9.39 20.85
C SER A 36 -10.74 9.72 22.12
N SER A 37 -9.93 8.77 22.59
CA SER A 37 -9.02 8.94 23.73
C SER A 37 -7.79 9.81 23.42
N SER A 38 -7.39 9.90 22.15
CA SER A 38 -6.18 10.62 21.73
C SER A 38 -6.27 12.13 21.94
N ALA A 39 -5.13 12.76 22.24
CA ALA A 39 -5.05 14.20 22.43
C ALA A 39 -5.41 14.98 21.15
N SER A 40 -5.00 14.46 19.99
CA SER A 40 -5.31 15.04 18.68
C SER A 40 -6.81 15.07 18.40
N TYR A 41 -7.53 13.97 18.67
CA TYR A 41 -8.98 13.93 18.50
C TYR A 41 -9.68 14.98 19.37
N LYS A 42 -9.32 15.06 20.66
CA LYS A 42 -9.88 16.07 21.58
C LYS A 42 -9.54 17.50 21.15
N MET A 43 -8.35 17.74 20.62
CA MET A 43 -7.95 19.04 20.11
C MET A 43 -8.79 19.44 18.89
N MET A 44 -9.02 18.54 17.94
CA MET A 44 -9.86 18.83 16.77
C MET A 44 -11.30 19.18 17.18
N LEU A 45 -11.90 18.43 18.11
CA LEU A 45 -13.23 18.76 18.64
C LEU A 45 -13.29 20.16 19.25
N ARG A 46 -12.26 20.56 20.03
CA ARG A 46 -12.18 21.91 20.63
C ARG A 46 -12.08 23.02 19.60
N LEU A 47 -11.54 22.73 18.42
CA LEU A 47 -11.45 23.65 17.29
C LEU A 47 -12.74 23.68 16.44
N GLY A 48 -13.80 23.00 16.88
CA GLY A 48 -15.10 23.00 16.22
C GLY A 48 -15.22 21.98 15.07
N TRP A 49 -14.30 21.02 14.96
CA TRP A 49 -14.45 19.94 13.99
C TRP A 49 -15.51 18.92 14.43
N ASP A 50 -16.43 18.60 13.53
CA ASP A 50 -17.39 17.49 13.70
C ASP A 50 -16.87 16.21 13.03
N PRO A 51 -16.69 15.09 13.77
CA PRO A 51 -16.28 13.79 13.24
C PRO A 51 -17.20 13.24 12.15
N SER A 52 -18.47 13.61 12.13
CA SER A 52 -19.41 13.17 11.10
C SER A 52 -19.14 13.86 9.75
N SER A 53 -18.36 14.94 9.76
CA SER A 53 -18.20 15.89 8.67
C SER A 53 -16.75 15.97 8.15
N GLY A 54 -16.59 16.56 6.97
CA GLY A 54 -15.27 16.86 6.40
C GLY A 54 -14.63 18.10 7.03
N LEU A 55 -13.32 18.27 6.82
CA LEU A 55 -12.63 19.50 7.22
C LEU A 55 -12.94 20.67 6.27
N GLY A 56 -12.68 21.89 6.73
CA GLY A 56 -12.83 23.12 5.95
C GLY A 56 -14.14 23.87 6.22
N PRO A 57 -14.29 25.12 5.75
CA PRO A 57 -15.41 26.00 6.12
C PRO A 57 -16.80 25.45 5.77
N ALA A 58 -16.89 24.73 4.64
CA ALA A 58 -18.14 24.12 4.18
C ALA A 58 -18.32 22.66 4.66
N HIS A 59 -17.44 22.17 5.53
CA HIS A 59 -17.42 20.78 6.00
C HIS A 59 -17.41 19.71 4.89
N SER A 60 -16.97 20.09 3.69
CA SER A 60 -16.97 19.28 2.47
C SER A 60 -15.61 18.61 2.20
N GLY A 61 -14.64 18.79 3.09
CA GLY A 61 -13.34 18.14 3.00
C GLY A 61 -13.44 16.61 2.98
N ARG A 62 -12.45 15.98 2.36
CA ARG A 62 -12.38 14.52 2.28
C ARG A 62 -12.27 13.91 3.68
N LYS A 63 -13.15 12.95 3.99
CA LYS A 63 -13.17 12.24 5.28
C LYS A 63 -12.04 11.22 5.37
N ASN A 64 -11.89 10.37 4.35
CA ASN A 64 -10.88 9.32 4.35
C ASN A 64 -9.55 9.82 3.77
N PRO A 65 -8.40 9.37 4.30
CA PRO A 65 -7.11 9.64 3.69
C PRO A 65 -7.05 9.23 2.20
N VAL A 66 -6.15 9.86 1.46
CA VAL A 66 -5.89 9.49 0.07
C VAL A 66 -5.12 8.18 0.03
N SER A 67 -5.67 7.16 -0.65
CA SER A 67 -4.94 5.92 -0.92
C SER A 67 -3.90 6.19 -2.01
N THR A 68 -2.68 5.73 -1.78
CA THR A 68 -1.55 5.92 -2.70
C THR A 68 -0.97 4.58 -3.14
N VAL A 69 -0.30 4.59 -4.29
CA VAL A 69 0.43 3.43 -4.80
C VAL A 69 1.91 3.69 -4.62
N LEU A 70 2.56 2.97 -3.71
CA LEU A 70 4.01 3.03 -3.55
C LEU A 70 4.68 2.14 -4.61
N LYS A 71 5.37 2.76 -5.57
CA LYS A 71 6.19 2.04 -6.54
C LYS A 71 7.44 1.46 -5.84
N ARG A 72 7.58 0.14 -5.88
CA ARG A 72 8.69 -0.58 -5.23
C ARG A 72 9.71 -1.14 -6.22
N ASP A 73 9.43 -1.04 -7.51
CA ASP A 73 10.20 -1.65 -8.58
C ASP A 73 10.87 -0.60 -9.48
N GLN A 74 11.62 -1.08 -10.47
CA GLN A 74 12.33 -0.24 -11.44
C GLN A 74 11.76 -0.36 -12.85
N ALA A 75 10.62 -1.03 -13.06
CA ALA A 75 10.03 -1.14 -14.39
C ALA A 75 9.42 0.20 -14.84
N GLY A 76 9.05 0.29 -16.11
CA GLY A 76 8.28 1.42 -16.64
C GLY A 76 6.93 1.55 -15.93
N LEU A 77 6.39 2.76 -15.85
CA LEU A 77 5.01 2.95 -15.39
C LEU A 77 4.05 2.24 -16.35
N GLY A 78 3.00 1.62 -15.82
CA GLY A 78 2.04 0.83 -16.60
C GLY A 78 2.53 -0.57 -17.01
N TYR A 79 3.76 -0.95 -16.68
CA TYR A 79 4.27 -2.30 -16.91
C TYR A 79 3.97 -3.23 -15.74
N GLY A 80 3.44 -4.42 -16.03
CA GLY A 80 3.12 -5.44 -15.03
C GLY A 80 1.74 -5.24 -14.39
N VAL A 81 1.49 -5.97 -13.29
CA VAL A 81 0.21 -5.91 -12.57
C VAL A 81 0.09 -4.58 -11.84
N ALA A 82 -1.02 -3.88 -12.05
CA ALA A 82 -1.32 -2.63 -11.36
C ALA A 82 -1.35 -2.84 -9.84
N PRO A 83 -0.52 -2.14 -9.05
CA PRO A 83 -0.55 -2.30 -7.60
C PRO A 83 -1.82 -1.69 -7.03
N GLN A 84 -2.38 -2.33 -6.01
CA GLN A 84 -3.58 -1.83 -5.34
C GLN A 84 -3.25 -0.58 -4.51
N PRO A 85 -3.98 0.55 -4.69
CA PRO A 85 -3.80 1.76 -3.90
C PRO A 85 -4.18 1.48 -2.44
N LYS A 86 -3.33 1.90 -1.51
CA LYS A 86 -3.53 1.68 -0.07
C LYS A 86 -3.27 2.97 0.69
N VAL A 87 -4.04 3.19 1.76
CA VAL A 87 -3.72 4.26 2.70
C VAL A 87 -2.47 3.82 3.46
N THR A 88 -1.33 4.45 3.17
CA THR A 88 -0.05 4.11 3.80
C THR A 88 0.06 4.75 5.18
N HIS A 89 -0.67 4.23 6.16
CA HIS A 89 -0.36 4.45 7.58
C HIS A 89 0.39 3.23 8.09
N PHE A 90 1.71 3.25 7.98
CA PHE A 90 2.54 2.25 8.63
C PHE A 90 2.54 2.52 10.14
N GLN A 91 2.46 1.47 10.94
CA GLN A 91 2.67 1.64 12.37
C GLN A 91 4.08 2.17 12.63
N ALA A 92 4.25 2.91 13.72
CA ALA A 92 5.58 3.34 14.13
C ALA A 92 6.49 2.10 14.24
N LYS A 93 7.65 2.17 13.57
CA LYS A 93 8.64 1.07 13.50
C LYS A 93 8.15 -0.19 12.77
N ASP A 94 7.15 -0.11 11.89
CA ASP A 94 6.77 -1.26 11.05
C ASP A 94 7.91 -1.60 10.05
N PRO A 95 8.64 -2.72 10.23
CA PRO A 95 9.73 -3.07 9.33
C PRO A 95 9.21 -3.46 7.94
N LYS A 96 7.98 -3.97 7.83
CA LYS A 96 7.40 -4.36 6.53
C LYS A 96 7.08 -3.16 5.64
N ALA A 97 6.96 -1.97 6.23
CA ALA A 97 6.81 -0.71 5.51
C ALA A 97 8.02 -0.38 4.63
N VAL A 98 9.21 -0.65 5.16
CA VAL A 98 10.51 -0.28 4.58
C VAL A 98 11.25 -1.49 4.00
N GLN A 99 10.74 -2.70 4.23
CA GLN A 99 11.32 -3.91 3.67
C GLN A 99 11.38 -3.80 2.15
N HIS A 100 12.61 -3.83 1.65
CA HIS A 100 12.87 -4.07 0.24
C HIS A 100 12.27 -5.43 -0.09
N ILE A 101 11.30 -5.47 -1.01
CA ILE A 101 10.86 -6.74 -1.59
C ILE A 101 12.13 -7.36 -2.15
N HIS A 102 12.54 -8.50 -1.59
CA HIS A 102 13.63 -9.29 -2.14
C HIS A 102 13.25 -9.55 -3.59
N LYS A 103 13.82 -8.76 -4.50
CA LYS A 103 13.80 -9.10 -5.91
C LYS A 103 14.37 -10.51 -5.94
N GLU A 104 13.60 -11.48 -6.45
CA GLU A 104 14.22 -12.60 -7.15
C GLU A 104 15.39 -12.00 -7.89
N LYS A 105 16.60 -12.49 -7.59
CA LYS A 105 17.84 -11.98 -8.17
C LYS A 105 17.65 -12.07 -9.67
N ARG A 106 17.07 -11.04 -10.32
CA ARG A 106 17.24 -10.77 -11.74
C ARG A 106 18.74 -10.86 -11.83
N LEU A 107 19.21 -11.91 -12.52
CA LEU A 107 20.61 -12.26 -12.67
C LEU A 107 21.33 -10.98 -13.07
N ARG A 108 21.79 -10.24 -12.05
CA ARG A 108 22.36 -8.93 -12.24
C ARG A 108 23.72 -9.34 -12.72
N GLN A 109 23.94 -9.29 -14.03
CA GLN A 109 25.27 -9.49 -14.57
C GLN A 109 26.16 -8.51 -13.82
N GLU A 110 27.06 -9.04 -13.00
CA GLU A 110 27.99 -8.24 -12.22
C GLU A 110 28.80 -7.42 -13.22
N LYS A 111 28.65 -6.10 -13.13
CA LYS A 111 29.46 -5.18 -13.93
C LYS A 111 30.88 -5.25 -13.40
N GLU A 112 31.86 -5.26 -14.30
CA GLU A 112 33.29 -5.35 -13.96
C GLU A 112 33.74 -4.26 -12.98
N THR A 113 33.09 -3.10 -13.00
CA THR A 113 33.34 -1.97 -12.09
C THR A 113 33.04 -2.25 -10.62
N THR A 114 32.26 -3.29 -10.32
CA THR A 114 31.82 -3.64 -8.96
C THR A 114 32.62 -4.81 -8.37
N LEU A 115 33.40 -5.52 -9.20
CA LEU A 115 34.20 -6.66 -8.77
C LEU A 115 35.52 -6.19 -8.16
N SER A 116 35.95 -6.85 -7.08
CA SER A 116 37.29 -6.62 -6.55
C SER A 116 38.34 -7.03 -7.58
N ALA A 117 39.51 -6.37 -7.58
CA ALA A 117 40.62 -6.71 -8.48
C ALA A 117 40.98 -8.22 -8.45
N LYS A 118 40.82 -8.86 -7.28
CA LYS A 118 41.04 -10.32 -7.10
C LYS A 118 39.98 -11.17 -7.81
N GLU A 119 38.74 -10.72 -7.83
CA GLU A 119 37.62 -11.42 -8.49
C GLU A 119 37.70 -11.26 -10.01
N LEU A 120 38.09 -10.07 -10.47
CA LEU A 120 38.34 -9.77 -11.88
C LEU A 120 39.43 -10.68 -12.46
N LYS A 121 40.55 -10.81 -11.77
CA LYS A 121 41.64 -11.73 -12.16
C LYS A 121 41.17 -13.19 -12.20
N ARG A 122 40.38 -13.62 -11.21
CA ARG A 122 39.85 -15.00 -11.14
C ARG A 122 38.81 -15.28 -12.24
N LYS A 123 38.09 -14.27 -12.71
CA LYS A 123 37.18 -14.35 -13.85
C LYS A 123 37.98 -14.49 -15.14
N GLU A 124 38.97 -13.62 -15.36
CA GLU A 124 39.86 -13.66 -16.54
C GLU A 124 40.58 -15.01 -16.68
N GLU A 125 41.10 -15.57 -15.58
CA GLU A 125 41.73 -16.90 -15.60
C GLU A 125 40.73 -18.03 -15.93
N ARG A 126 39.46 -17.86 -15.54
CA ARG A 126 38.39 -18.82 -15.86
C ARG A 126 38.04 -18.74 -17.33
N ASP A 127 37.94 -17.53 -17.87
CA ASP A 127 37.66 -17.28 -19.28
C ASP A 127 38.81 -17.81 -20.16
N LYS A 128 40.08 -17.63 -19.76
CA LYS A 128 41.25 -18.21 -20.44
C LYS A 128 41.31 -19.74 -20.39
N ARG A 129 40.87 -20.35 -19.29
CA ARG A 129 40.76 -21.83 -19.20
C ARG A 129 39.63 -22.32 -20.09
N TRP A 130 38.46 -21.70 -20.01
CA TRP A 130 37.32 -22.00 -20.84
C TRP A 130 37.65 -21.88 -22.33
N GLU A 131 38.36 -20.84 -22.75
CA GLU A 131 38.77 -20.69 -24.16
C GLU A 131 39.71 -21.82 -24.60
N ARG A 132 40.67 -22.21 -23.78
CA ARG A 132 41.56 -23.36 -24.06
C ARG A 132 40.78 -24.66 -24.19
N ASP A 133 39.90 -24.94 -23.25
CA ASP A 133 39.07 -26.14 -23.25
C ASP A 133 38.11 -26.13 -24.44
N TYR A 134 37.52 -24.98 -24.76
CA TYR A 134 36.67 -24.78 -25.93
C TYR A 134 37.45 -25.07 -27.22
N ARG A 135 38.65 -24.49 -27.40
CA ARG A 135 39.49 -24.78 -28.58
C ARG A 135 39.91 -26.24 -28.65
N ALA A 136 40.29 -26.84 -27.52
CA ALA A 136 40.68 -28.24 -27.45
C ALA A 136 39.50 -29.18 -27.74
N SER A 137 38.27 -28.80 -27.37
CA SER A 137 37.07 -29.59 -27.62
C SER A 137 36.72 -29.76 -29.10
N PHE A 138 37.28 -28.94 -29.99
CA PHE A 138 37.15 -29.11 -31.45
C PHE A 138 38.36 -29.77 -32.11
N ASN A 139 39.44 -30.06 -31.36
CA ASN A 139 40.57 -30.83 -31.85
C ASN A 139 40.27 -32.33 -31.64
N PHE A 140 39.50 -32.92 -32.55
CA PHE A 140 39.15 -34.34 -32.50
C PHE A 140 40.14 -35.27 -33.22
N ASP A 141 41.19 -34.77 -33.85
CA ASP A 141 42.12 -35.61 -34.63
C ASP A 141 43.58 -35.37 -34.26
N LEU A 142 44.16 -36.37 -33.57
CA LEU A 142 45.51 -36.91 -33.77
C LEU A 142 45.63 -38.28 -33.08
#